data_AF-A0A942RPI4-F1
#
_entry.id   AF-A0A942RPI4-F1
#
_cell.length_a   1.000
_cell.length_b   1.000
_cell.length_c   1.000
_cell.angle_alpha   90.00
_cell.angle_beta   90.00
_cell.angle_gamma   90.00
#
_symmetry.space_group_name_H-M   'P 1'
#
loop_
_entity.id
_entity.type
_entity.pdbx_description
1 polymer ?
#
loop_
_entity_poly.entity_id
_entity_poly.type
_entity_poly.pdbx_seq_one_letter_code
_entity_poly.pdbx_strand_id
1 'polypeptide(L)'
;GFAIASFSWLLLAFAPTIPVAIAAMVLFAIGEAIQAPRFYEYVADLAPKEQVGTYMGFAFLPVAIGSFIAGPLAGWLVEAFIRDGNSAMAWYILGGIGFGSTALMLLYNATMVKKS
;
A
#
# COMPACT_ATOMS: atom_id res chain seq x y z
N GLY A 1 -6.32 3.50 6.39
CA GLY A 1 -5.98 2.32 5.60
C GLY A 1 -4.48 2.20 5.46
N PHE A 2 -3.90 2.91 4.49
CA PHE A 2 -2.47 2.87 4.15
C PHE A 2 -1.47 2.87 5.32
N ALA A 3 -1.60 3.78 6.29
CA ALA A 3 -0.69 3.80 7.45
C ALA A 3 -0.73 2.48 8.24
N ILE A 4 -1.93 1.95 8.48
CA ILE A 4 -2.14 0.67 9.19
C ILE A 4 -1.53 -0.49 8.41
N ALA A 5 -1.76 -0.52 7.09
CA ALA A 5 -1.14 -1.50 6.20
C ALA A 5 0.40 -1.37 6.13
N SER A 6 0.95 -0.17 6.35
CA SER A 6 2.41 0.05 6.37
C SER A 6 3.05 -0.45 7.66
N PHE A 7 2.33 -0.37 8.78
CA PHE A 7 2.79 -0.88 10.08
C PHE A 7 2.93 -2.41 10.11
N SER A 8 2.16 -3.15 9.31
CA SER A 8 2.28 -4.62 9.29
C SER A 8 3.67 -5.08 8.86
N TRP A 9 4.31 -4.38 7.93
CA TRP A 9 5.67 -4.72 7.47
C TRP A 9 6.70 -4.57 8.59
N LEU A 10 6.52 -3.63 9.53
CA LEU A 10 7.43 -3.49 10.66
C LEU A 10 7.38 -4.69 11.60
N LEU A 11 6.22 -5.33 11.77
CA LEU A 11 6.10 -6.55 12.59
C LEU A 11 7.02 -7.66 12.06
N LEU A 12 7.06 -7.83 10.73
CA LEU A 12 7.94 -8.78 10.06
C LEU A 12 9.43 -8.41 10.16
N ALA A 13 9.74 -7.12 10.25
CA ALA A 13 11.11 -6.66 10.45
C ALA A 13 11.67 -7.04 11.83
N PHE A 14 10.84 -6.97 12.88
CA PHE A 14 11.25 -7.33 14.24
C PHE A 14 11.31 -8.83 14.49
N ALA A 15 10.34 -9.59 13.97
CA ALA A 15 10.25 -11.02 14.22
C ALA A 15 9.65 -11.76 13.01
N PRO A 16 10.48 -12.28 12.08
CA PRO A 16 10.01 -12.99 10.90
C PRO A 16 9.60 -14.44 11.22
N THR A 17 8.63 -14.61 12.11
CA THR A 17 8.07 -15.92 12.50
C THR A 17 6.66 -16.11 11.95
N ILE A 18 6.21 -17.36 11.79
CA ILE A 18 4.88 -17.67 11.23
C ILE A 18 3.75 -16.96 11.99
N PRO A 19 3.68 -16.97 13.34
CA PRO A 19 2.61 -16.29 14.06
C PRO A 19 2.60 -14.77 13.84
N VAL A 20 3.78 -14.15 13.76
CA VAL A 20 3.92 -12.71 13.50
C VAL A 20 3.52 -12.38 12.06
N ALA A 21 3.87 -13.24 11.10
CA ALA A 21 3.42 -13.09 9.72
C ALA A 21 1.89 -13.15 9.60
N ILE A 22 1.24 -14.07 10.31
CA ILE A 22 -0.23 -14.14 10.37
C ILE A 22 -0.80 -12.84 10.94
N ALA A 23 -0.27 -12.36 12.07
CA ALA A 23 -0.71 -11.10 12.68
C ALA A 23 -0.50 -9.90 11.75
N ALA A 24 0.65 -9.84 11.06
CA ALA A 24 0.95 -8.81 10.07
C ALA A 24 -0.04 -8.85 8.90
N MET A 25 -0.36 -10.03 8.37
CA MET A 25 -1.34 -10.17 7.29
C MET A 25 -2.75 -9.75 7.72
N VAL A 26 -3.17 -10.06 8.95
CA VAL A 26 -4.44 -9.58 9.50
C VAL A 26 -4.46 -8.05 9.58
N LEU A 27 -3.38 -7.44 10.09
CA LEU A 27 -3.26 -5.99 10.19
C LEU A 27 -3.26 -5.32 8.80
N PHE A 28 -2.54 -5.91 7.85
CA PHE A 28 -2.53 -5.47 6.45
C PHE A 28 -3.92 -5.52 5.85
N ALA A 29 -4.64 -6.63 6.02
CA ALA A 29 -6.00 -6.82 5.51
C ALA A 29 -6.99 -5.79 6.09
N ILE A 30 -6.87 -5.44 7.39
CA ILE A 30 -7.67 -4.36 7.99
C ILE A 30 -7.35 -3.02 7.31
N GLY A 31 -6.08 -2.73 7.08
CA GLY A 31 -5.65 -1.53 6.35
C GLY A 31 -6.25 -1.45 4.95
N GLU A 32 -6.19 -2.55 4.21
CA GLU A 32 -6.79 -2.73 2.88
C GLU A 32 -8.32 -2.56 2.89
N ALA A 33 -9.01 -3.19 3.84
CA ALA A 33 -10.46 -3.11 3.95
C ALA A 33 -10.96 -1.69 4.23
N ILE A 34 -10.16 -0.85 4.89
CA ILE A 34 -10.48 0.56 5.14
C ILE A 34 -10.26 1.43 3.89
N GLN A 35 -9.27 1.12 3.05
CA GLN A 35 -8.89 1.98 1.92
C GLN A 35 -9.62 1.63 0.62
N ALA A 36 -9.85 0.35 0.34
CA ALA A 36 -10.50 -0.11 -0.88
C ALA A 36 -11.86 0.57 -1.13
N PRO A 37 -12.83 0.58 -0.20
CA PRO A 37 -14.14 1.18 -0.46
C PRO A 37 -14.04 2.69 -0.71
N ARG A 38 -13.22 3.42 0.05
CA ARG A 38 -13.05 4.88 -0.11
C ARG A 38 -12.38 5.24 -1.43
N PHE A 39 -11.44 4.42 -1.90
CA PHE A 39 -10.79 4.62 -3.20
C PHE A 39 -11.81 4.48 -4.33
N TYR A 40 -12.61 3.41 -4.32
CA TYR A 40 -13.63 3.19 -5.34
C TYR A 40 -14.76 4.22 -5.28
N GLU A 41 -15.18 4.62 -4.08
CA GLU A 41 -16.15 5.71 -3.87
C GLU A 41 -15.64 7.02 -4.45
N TYR A 42 -14.39 7.40 -4.16
CA TYR A 42 -13.78 8.61 -4.71
C TYR A 42 -13.72 8.61 -6.24
N VAL A 43 -13.37 7.46 -6.84
CA VAL A 43 -13.34 7.35 -8.31
C VAL A 43 -14.76 7.41 -8.91
N ALA A 44 -15.74 6.82 -8.23
CA ALA A 44 -17.14 6.88 -8.66
C ALA A 44 -17.71 8.31 -8.56
N ASP A 45 -17.37 9.06 -7.51
CA ASP A 45 -17.82 10.43 -7.29
C ASP A 45 -17.25 11.41 -8.34
N LEU A 46 -16.03 11.14 -8.81
CA LEU A 46 -15.41 11.89 -9.91
C LEU A 46 -16.05 11.60 -11.27
N ALA A 47 -16.75 10.48 -11.41
CA ALA A 47 -17.24 10.02 -12.70
C ALA A 47 -18.55 10.72 -13.11
N PRO A 48 -18.68 11.18 -14.37
CA PRO A 48 -19.98 11.54 -14.93
C PRO A 48 -20.94 10.36 -14.84
N LYS A 49 -22.24 10.62 -14.59
CA LYS A 49 -23.26 9.58 -14.37
C LYS A 49 -23.31 8.50 -15.45
N GLU A 50 -23.03 8.87 -16.69
CA GLU A 50 -23.05 7.99 -17.86
C GLU A 50 -21.76 7.18 -18.04
N GLN A 51 -20.69 7.52 -17.32
CA GLN A 51 -19.33 7.00 -17.51
C GLN A 51 -18.75 6.34 -16.25
N VAL A 52 -19.55 6.10 -15.22
CA VAL A 52 -19.11 5.44 -13.97
C VAL A 52 -18.38 4.13 -14.25
N GLY A 53 -18.91 3.29 -15.16
CA GLY A 53 -18.27 2.03 -15.52
C GLY A 53 -16.87 2.20 -16.12
N THR A 54 -16.66 3.23 -16.95
CA THR A 54 -15.36 3.53 -17.56
C THR A 54 -14.36 4.05 -16.51
N TYR A 55 -14.79 4.93 -15.61
CA TYR A 55 -13.95 5.45 -14.51
C TYR A 55 -13.55 4.34 -13.54
N MET A 56 -14.48 3.46 -13.19
CA MET A 56 -14.20 2.27 -12.39
C MET A 56 -13.23 1.32 -13.10
N GLY A 57 -13.31 1.20 -14.43
CA GLY A 57 -12.30 0.50 -15.23
C GLY A 57 -10.92 1.15 -15.13
N PHE A 58 -10.84 2.48 -15.18
CA PHE A 58 -9.58 3.21 -14.99
C PHE A 58 -9.03 3.13 -13.56
N ALA A 59 -9.88 2.89 -12.55
CA ALA A 59 -9.45 2.67 -11.16
C ALA A 59 -8.48 1.47 -11.02
N PHE A 60 -8.51 0.51 -11.95
CA PHE A 60 -7.59 -0.62 -11.96
C PHE A 60 -6.21 -0.29 -12.54
N LEU A 61 -6.06 0.79 -13.30
CA LEU A 61 -4.79 1.13 -13.94
C LEU A 61 -3.67 1.39 -12.92
N PRO A 62 -3.88 2.20 -11.85
CA PRO A 62 -2.88 2.33 -10.79
C PRO A 62 -2.51 1.00 -10.12
N VAL A 63 -3.50 0.13 -9.91
CA VAL A 63 -3.29 -1.20 -9.31
C VAL A 63 -2.43 -2.09 -10.21
N ALA A 64 -2.69 -2.07 -11.52
CA ALA A 64 -1.91 -2.79 -12.51
C ALA A 64 -0.47 -2.29 -12.58
N ILE A 65 -0.26 -0.97 -12.59
CA ILE A 65 1.08 -0.36 -12.57
C ILE A 65 1.83 -0.76 -11.29
N GLY A 66 1.16 -0.67 -10.13
CA GLY A 66 1.74 -1.10 -8.86
C GLY A 66 2.14 -2.57 -8.88
N SER A 67 1.28 -3.45 -9.40
CA SER A 67 1.54 -4.89 -9.50
C SER A 67 2.70 -5.20 -10.44
N PHE A 68 2.82 -4.47 -11.55
CA PHE A 68 3.90 -4.62 -12.52
C PHE A 68 5.26 -4.27 -11.91
N ILE A 69 5.32 -3.22 -11.07
CA ILE A 69 6.56 -2.81 -10.38
C ILE A 69 6.86 -3.71 -9.17
N ALA A 70 5.82 -4.18 -8.47
CA ALA A 70 5.96 -4.96 -7.25
C ALA A 70 6.72 -6.28 -7.47
N GLY A 71 6.52 -6.96 -8.60
CA GLY A 71 7.20 -8.22 -8.92
C GLY A 71 8.73 -8.10 -8.94
N PRO A 72 9.30 -7.27 -9.84
CA PRO A 72 10.75 -7.01 -9.87
C PRO A 72 11.30 -6.47 -8.56
N LEU A 73 10.58 -5.57 -7.89
CA LEU A 73 10.98 -5.02 -6.59
C LEU A 73 11.10 -6.13 -5.53
N ALA A 74 10.11 -7.01 -5.42
CA ALA A 74 10.14 -8.13 -4.48
C ALA A 74 11.30 -9.08 -4.79
N GLY A 75 11.55 -9.38 -6.08
CA GLY A 75 12.69 -10.19 -6.49
C GLY A 75 14.03 -9.59 -6.05
N TRP A 76 14.23 -8.30 -6.29
CA TRP A 76 15.43 -7.59 -5.86
C TRP A 76 15.60 -7.58 -4.33
N LEU A 77 14.52 -7.33 -3.57
CA LEU A 77 14.56 -7.36 -2.10
C LEU A 77 14.94 -8.73 -1.55
N VAL A 78 14.44 -9.81 -2.18
CA VAL A 78 14.80 -11.17 -1.81
C VAL A 78 16.28 -11.43 -2.05
N GLU A 79 16.78 -11.06 -3.23
CA GLU A 79 18.17 -11.30 -3.63
C GLU A 79 19.16 -10.48 -2.80
N ALA A 80 18.89 -9.20 -2.57
CA ALA A 80 19.81 -8.27 -1.92
C ALA A 80 19.82 -8.34 -0.39
N PHE A 81 18.74 -8.81 0.25
CA PHE A 81 18.60 -8.73 1.70
C PHE A 81 18.19 -10.04 2.35
N ILE A 82 17.22 -10.76 1.78
CA ILE A 82 16.70 -11.97 2.40
C ILE A 82 17.71 -13.13 2.26
N ARG A 83 18.33 -13.29 1.09
CA ARG A 83 19.35 -14.33 0.87
C ARG A 83 20.62 -14.12 1.68
N ASP A 84 20.97 -12.86 1.93
CA ASP A 84 22.15 -12.48 2.73
C ASP A 84 21.88 -12.49 4.25
N GLY A 85 20.70 -12.94 4.68
CA GLY A 85 20.34 -13.10 6.09
C GLY A 85 19.86 -11.81 6.78
N ASN A 86 19.78 -10.69 6.06
CA ASN A 86 19.25 -9.41 6.57
C ASN A 86 17.80 -9.18 6.13
N SER A 87 16.90 -10.10 6.47
CA SER A 87 15.49 -10.01 6.09
C SER A 87 14.79 -8.76 6.63
N ALA A 88 15.25 -8.23 7.77
CA ALA A 88 14.68 -7.04 8.39
C ALA A 88 14.76 -5.81 7.47
N MET A 89 15.87 -5.65 6.74
CA MET A 89 16.06 -4.53 5.82
C MET A 89 15.02 -4.53 4.68
N ALA A 90 14.67 -5.70 4.14
CA ALA A 90 13.63 -5.80 3.12
C ALA A 90 12.27 -5.30 3.64
N TRP A 91 11.92 -5.69 4.86
CA TRP A 91 10.67 -5.28 5.49
C TRP A 91 10.66 -3.79 5.88
N TYR A 92 11.81 -3.23 6.29
CA TYR A 92 11.94 -1.79 6.50
C TYR A 92 11.79 -0.99 5.22
N ILE A 93 12.32 -1.46 4.09
CA ILE A 93 12.14 -0.81 2.80
C ILE A 93 10.66 -0.82 2.41
N LEU A 94 9.97 -1.96 2.54
CA LEU A 94 8.53 -2.05 2.24
C LEU A 94 7.69 -1.17 3.15
N GLY A 95 7.96 -1.17 4.46
CA GLY A 95 7.34 -0.25 5.41
C GLY A 95 7.60 1.20 5.05
N GLY A 96 8.85 1.53 4.69
CA GLY A 96 9.27 2.87 4.26
C GLY A 96 8.53 3.38 3.02
N ILE A 97 8.30 2.53 2.02
CA ILE A 97 7.48 2.87 0.85
C ILE A 97 6.04 3.20 1.27
N GLY A 98 5.48 2.40 2.19
CA GLY A 98 4.12 2.62 2.70
C GLY A 98 3.98 3.89 3.54
N PHE A 99 4.94 4.17 4.43
CA PHE A 99 4.99 5.40 5.21
C PHE A 99 5.26 6.62 4.34
N GLY A 100 6.14 6.50 3.34
CA GLY A 100 6.38 7.54 2.34
C GLY A 100 5.11 7.89 1.57
N SER A 101 4.38 6.88 1.10
CA SER A 101 3.07 7.05 0.47
C SER A 101 2.07 7.74 1.40
N THR A 102 2.03 7.34 2.67
CA THR A 102 1.18 7.97 3.70
C THR A 102 1.55 9.45 3.90
N ALA A 103 2.84 9.76 4.01
CA ALA A 103 3.32 11.13 4.16
C ALA A 103 2.98 12.00 2.94
N LEU A 104 3.12 11.46 1.72
CA LEU A 104 2.74 12.14 0.48
C LEU A 104 1.24 12.43 0.42
N MET A 105 0.39 11.48 0.83
CA MET A 105 -1.05 11.69 0.92
C MET A 105 -1.42 12.76 1.95
N LEU A 106 -0.76 12.78 3.10
CA LEU A 106 -0.96 13.81 4.13
C LEU A 106 -0.50 15.18 3.64
N LEU A 107 0.64 15.26 2.95
CA LEU A 107 1.15 16.48 2.35
C LEU A 107 0.21 17.01 1.27
N TYR A 108 -0.29 16.14 0.40
CA TYR A 108 -1.31 16.49 -0.60
C TYR A 108 -2.57 17.06 0.08
N ASN A 109 -3.07 16.40 1.12
CA ASN A 109 -4.22 16.89 1.87
C ASN A 109 -3.95 18.25 2.54
N ALA A 110 -2.75 18.47 3.08
CA ALA A 110 -2.40 19.73 3.73
C ALA A 110 -2.21 20.90 2.75
N THR A 111 -1.81 20.63 1.50
CA THR A 111 -1.41 21.66 0.52
C THR A 111 -2.47 21.93 -0.55
N MET A 112 -3.15 20.90 -1.04
CA MET A 112 -4.02 20.98 -2.22
C MET A 112 -5.51 20.98 -1.86
N VAL A 113 -5.89 20.41 -0.72
CA VAL A 113 -7.26 20.53 -0.22
C VAL A 113 -7.37 21.90 0.44
N LYS A 114 -7.77 22.91 -0.34
CA LYS A 114 -8.26 24.17 0.24
C LYS A 114 -9.39 23.79 1.20
N LYS A 115 -9.21 24.10 2.49
CA LYS A 115 -10.34 24.19 3.42
C LYS A 115 -11.32 25.20 2.82
N SER A 116 -12.39 24.69 2.22
CA SER A 116 -13.60 25.46 1.97
C SER A 116 -14.22 25.89 3.29
#